data_AF-A0A5N5QVB0-F1
#
_entry.id   AF-A0A5N5QVB0-F1
#
_cell.length_a   1.000
_cell.length_b   1.000
_cell.length_c   1.000
_cell.angle_alpha   90.00
_cell.angle_beta   90.00
_cell.angle_gamma   90.00
#
_symmetry.space_group_name_H-M   'P 1'
#
loop_
_entity.id
_entity.type
_entity.pdbx_description
1 polymer ?
#
loop_
_entity_poly.entity_id
_entity_poly.type
_entity_poly.pdbx_seq_one_letter_code
_entity_poly.pdbx_strand_id
1 'polypeptide(L)' 'MTCTGCSSAVERALKRAQDNGMDHTAAGISRYDVDLEKKRVTVWGTADEGEVLEKIAKTGKAVTPVVE' A
#
# COMPACT_ATOMS: atom_id res chain seq x y z
N MET A 1 -0.55 -11.98 18.90
CA MET A 1 0.23 -11.39 17.79
C MET A 1 -0.54 -10.19 17.27
N THR A 2 -0.08 -9.00 17.61
CA THR A 2 -0.75 -7.74 17.30
C THR A 2 -0.40 -7.28 15.89
N CYS A 3 -1.42 -7.12 15.05
CA CYS A 3 -1.31 -6.66 13.66
C CYS A 3 -0.80 -5.19 13.55
N THR A 4 -0.60 -4.50 14.68
CA THR A 4 -0.12 -3.10 14.76
C THR A 4 1.23 -2.90 14.08
N GLY A 5 2.09 -3.92 14.04
CA GLY A 5 3.35 -3.85 13.29
C GLY A 5 3.17 -3.99 11.77
N CYS A 6 2.05 -4.57 11.32
CA CYS A 6 1.75 -4.74 9.90
C CYS A 6 1.16 -3.47 9.28
N SER A 7 0.24 -2.78 9.97
CA SER A 7 -0.29 -1.48 9.49
C SER A 7 0.82 -0.47 9.27
N SER A 8 1.72 -0.29 10.24
CA SER A 8 2.75 0.74 10.11
C SER A 8 3.70 0.47 8.95
N ALA A 9 3.97 -0.79 8.62
CA ALA A 9 4.80 -1.14 7.47
C ALA A 9 4.09 -0.80 6.14
N VAL A 10 2.81 -1.15 6.04
CA VAL A 10 1.97 -0.88 4.87
C VAL A 10 1.73 0.62 4.68
N GLU A 11 1.34 1.33 5.74
CA GLU A 11 1.15 2.79 5.72
C GLU A 11 2.43 3.52 5.29
N ARG A 12 3.60 3.11 5.78
CA ARG A 12 4.87 3.70 5.34
C ARG A 12 5.16 3.46 3.86
N ALA A 13 4.83 2.28 3.34
CA ALA A 13 5.01 1.98 1.92
C ALA A 13 4.05 2.79 1.04
N LEU A 14 2.77 2.87 1.41
CA LEU A 14 1.75 3.65 0.70
C LEU A 14 2.04 5.14 0.77
N LYS A 15 2.47 5.66 1.93
CA LYS A 15 2.86 7.06 2.09
C LYS A 15 4.07 7.41 1.26
N ARG A 16 5.10 6.55 1.20
CA ARG A 16 6.23 6.74 0.28
C ARG A 16 5.80 6.73 -1.18
N ALA A 17 4.84 5.87 -1.53
CA ALA A 17 4.28 5.83 -2.88
C ALA A 17 3.47 7.10 -3.21
N GLN A 18 2.76 7.67 -2.24
CA GLN A 18 2.02 8.94 -2.36
C GLN A 18 2.95 10.16 -2.43
N ASP A 19 3.94 10.27 -1.53
CA ASP A 19 4.67 11.52 -1.31
C ASP A 19 5.69 11.83 -2.40
N ASN A 20 6.41 10.84 -2.95
CA ASN A 20 7.30 10.94 -4.12
C ASN A 20 7.93 9.55 -4.34
N GLY A 21 7.72 8.98 -5.53
CA GLY A 21 8.16 7.64 -5.89
C GLY A 21 9.62 7.34 -5.51
N MET A 22 9.84 6.13 -5.01
CA MET A 22 11.18 5.56 -4.75
C MET A 22 12.02 5.37 -6.04
N ASP A 23 11.41 5.66 -7.17
CA ASP A 23 11.93 5.74 -8.52
C ASP A 23 11.17 6.91 -9.18
N HIS A 24 11.74 7.56 -10.19
CA HIS A 24 11.34 8.89 -10.69
C HIS A 24 9.94 8.97 -11.37
N THR A 25 9.09 7.97 -11.14
CA THR A 25 7.69 7.89 -11.52
C THR A 25 6.80 8.19 -10.31
N ALA A 26 6.10 9.32 -10.35
CA ALA A 26 5.10 9.68 -9.36
C ALA A 26 4.00 8.60 -9.32
N ALA A 27 4.02 7.72 -8.31
CA ALA A 27 2.92 6.79 -8.12
C ALA A 27 1.70 7.62 -7.69
N GLY A 28 0.72 7.71 -8.58
CA GLY A 28 -0.42 8.62 -8.47
C GLY A 28 -1.44 8.25 -7.39
N ILE A 29 -1.00 7.79 -6.22
CA ILE A 29 -1.88 7.52 -5.07
C ILE A 29 -2.38 8.86 -4.54
N SER A 30 -3.67 9.13 -4.75
CA SER A 30 -4.33 10.33 -4.23
C SER A 30 -4.74 10.15 -2.78
N ARG A 31 -5.24 8.96 -2.42
CA ARG A 31 -5.68 8.61 -1.07
C ARG A 31 -5.49 7.13 -0.83
N TYR A 32 -5.28 6.76 0.42
CA TYR A 32 -5.38 5.37 0.86
C TYR A 32 -6.10 5.27 2.20
N ASP A 33 -6.67 4.10 2.47
CA ASP A 33 -7.33 3.74 3.73
C ASP A 33 -6.86 2.35 4.15
N VAL A 34 -6.51 2.20 5.43
CA VAL A 34 -6.00 0.94 5.99
C VAL A 34 -6.94 0.51 7.12
N ASP A 35 -7.77 -0.48 6.82
CA ASP A 35 -8.69 -1.09 7.77
C ASP A 35 -8.07 -2.38 8.32
N LEU A 36 -7.50 -2.31 9.53
CA LEU A 36 -6.89 -3.46 10.18
C LEU A 36 -7.90 -4.49 10.69
N GLU A 37 -9.13 -4.06 10.99
CA GLU A 37 -10.20 -4.94 11.46
C GLU A 37 -10.65 -5.85 10.32
N LYS A 38 -10.84 -5.27 9.14
CA LYS A 38 -11.17 -5.99 7.90
C LYS A 38 -9.94 -6.52 7.17
N LYS A 39 -8.73 -6.24 7.67
CA LYS A 39 -7.43 -6.56 7.03
C LYS A 39 -7.39 -6.14 5.57
N ARG A 40 -7.88 -4.93 5.29
CA ARG A 40 -8.06 -4.40 3.93
C ARG A 40 -7.35 -3.07 3.77
N VAL A 41 -6.76 -2.89 2.61
CA VAL A 41 -6.13 -1.65 2.20
C VAL A 41 -6.84 -1.20 0.95
N THR A 42 -7.39 0.02 0.96
CA THR A 42 -8.02 0.62 -0.19
C THR A 42 -7.14 1.75 -0.69
N VAL A 43 -6.81 1.75 -1.97
CA VAL A 43 -5.94 2.75 -2.59
C VAL A 43 -6.74 3.41 -3.71
N TRP A 44 -6.77 4.74 -3.72
CA TRP A 44 -7.40 5.54 -4.78
C TRP A 44 -6.33 6.37 -5.45
N GLY A 45 -6.32 6.35 -6.78
CA GLY A 45 -5.34 7.09 -7.55
C GLY A 45 -5.25 6.61 -8.99
N THR A 46 -4.24 7.11 -9.69
CA THR A 46 -3.86 6.68 -11.04
C THR A 46 -2.68 5.70 -11.02
N ALA A 47 -2.28 5.23 -9.83
CA ALA A 47 -1.24 4.23 -9.68
C ALA A 47 -1.74 2.88 -10.19
N ASP A 48 -0.87 2.16 -10.90
CA ASP A 48 -1.19 0.80 -11.36
C ASP A 48 -1.22 -0.17 -10.17
N GLU A 49 -2.15 -1.13 -10.20
CA GLU A 49 -2.32 -2.12 -9.14
C GLU A 49 -1.03 -2.92 -8.90
N GLY A 50 -0.34 -3.32 -9.98
CA GLY A 50 0.92 -4.07 -9.89
C GLY A 50 2.01 -3.28 -9.18
N GLU A 51 2.12 -1.99 -9.49
CA GLU A 51 3.11 -1.11 -8.86
C GLU A 51 2.85 -0.93 -7.35
N VAL A 52 1.58 -0.82 -6.96
CA VAL A 52 1.17 -0.75 -5.55
C VAL A 52 1.50 -2.07 -4.84
N LEU A 53 1.16 -3.21 -5.45
CA LEU A 53 1.43 -4.53 -4.88
C LEU A 53 2.92 -4.79 -4.70
N GLU A 54 3.76 -4.48 -5.69
CA GLU A 54 5.21 -4.62 -5.59
C GLU A 54 5.80 -3.76 -4.47
N LYS A 55 5.29 -2.53 -4.31
CA LYS A 55 5.74 -1.63 -3.23
C LYS A 55 5.40 -2.18 -1.85
N ILE A 56 4.20 -2.76 -1.69
CA ILE A 56 3.84 -3.36 -0.41
C ILE A 56 4.60 -4.68 -0.21
N ALA A 57 4.85 -5.46 -1.26
CA ALA A 57 5.62 -6.71 -1.18
C ALA A 57 7.06 -6.48 -0.67
N LYS A 58 7.69 -5.35 -1.03
CA LYS A 58 9.01 -4.93 -0.50
C LYS A 58 9.04 -4.76 1.02
N THR A 59 7.90 -4.65 1.69
CA THR A 59 7.81 -4.63 3.17
C THR A 59 7.91 -6.02 3.81
N GLY A 60 8.02 -7.08 3.00
CA GLY A 60 8.03 -8.47 3.46
C GLY A 60 6.66 -8.95 3.94
N LYS A 61 5.58 -8.26 3.55
CA LYS A 61 4.21 -8.62 3.89
C LYS A 61 3.53 -9.28 2.71
N ALA A 62 2.86 -10.40 2.96
CA ALA A 62 2.00 -11.05 1.98
C ALA A 62 0.74 -10.18 1.76
N VAL A 63 0.51 -9.78 0.51
CA VAL A 63 -0.66 -9.02 0.10
C VAL A 63 -1.24 -9.67 -1.15
N THR A 64 -2.56 -9.73 -1.20
CA THR A 64 -3.30 -10.27 -2.35
C THR A 64 -4.25 -9.19 -2.86
N PRO A 65 -4.38 -9.01 -4.18
CA PRO A 65 -5.40 -8.14 -4.74
C PRO A 65 -6.78 -8.63 -4.31
N VAL A 66 -7.66 -7.70 -4.00
CA VAL A 66 -9.07 -8.00 -3.70
C VAL A 66 -9.79 -8.02 -5.04
N VAL A 67 -10.04 -9.21 -5.55
CA VAL A 67 -10.98 -9.43 -6.66
C VAL A 67 -12.39 -9.45 -6.05
N GLU A 68 -13.18 -8.42 -6.36
CA GLU A 68 -14.64 -8.42 -6.12
C GLU A 68 -15.38 -9.17 -7.23
#